data_AF-A0A0P8AR67-F1
#
_entry.id   AF-A0A0P8AR67-F1
#
_cell.length_a   1.000
_cell.length_b   1.000
_cell.length_c   1.000
_cell.angle_alpha   90.00
_cell.angle_beta   90.00
_cell.angle_gamma   90.00
#
_symmetry.space_group_name_H-M   'P 1'
#
loop_
_entity.id
_entity.type
_entity.pdbx_description
1 polymer ?
#
loop_
_entity_poly.entity_id
_entity_poly.type
_entity_poly.pdbx_seq_one_letter_code
_entity_poly.pdbx_strand_id
1 'polypeptide(L)'
;MMTINRLAALGILGASLAIVTPASANLIENGSFEDPNVTTGTWEFFNADDVDGWNGSNIEIWESGFNGVNAYEGSQFAELNAHPDMDGPFGIYQEINTVVGQNYNLSFAYRARQNNSESFMLSLISDSISTDWTLTDHVTGEWSLFNGMFEATSTTTTVKFTSVSPDGTIGNFLDDVKVTAQVPEPGTLALMGLGLLGLTFRRRQ
;
A
#
# COMPACT_ATOMS: atom_id res chain seq x y z
N MET A 1 -21.60 62.70 39.12
CA MET A 1 -22.69 61.83 38.64
C MET A 1 -22.70 61.88 37.12
N MET A 2 -22.40 60.88 36.29
CA MET A 2 -21.80 59.54 36.40
C MET A 2 -21.47 59.20 34.91
N THR A 3 -20.20 58.94 34.56
CA THR A 3 -19.81 58.58 33.19
C THR A 3 -20.07 57.10 32.93
N ILE A 4 -20.84 56.78 31.88
CA ILE A 4 -21.14 55.41 31.48
C ILE A 4 -20.14 54.98 30.40
N ASN A 5 -19.17 54.15 30.78
CA ASN A 5 -18.31 53.41 29.85
C ASN A 5 -19.12 52.29 29.18
N ARG A 6 -19.25 52.33 27.85
CA ARG A 6 -19.75 51.19 27.07
C ARG A 6 -18.59 50.23 26.79
N LEU A 7 -18.53 49.12 27.54
CA LEU A 7 -17.67 48.00 27.19
C LEU A 7 -18.19 47.35 25.90
N ALA A 8 -17.36 47.32 24.86
CA ALA A 8 -17.56 46.45 23.70
C ALA A 8 -17.09 45.05 24.08
N ALA A 9 -18.02 44.09 24.16
CA ALA A 9 -17.70 42.68 24.35
C ALA A 9 -17.24 42.09 23.00
N LEU A 10 -15.94 41.81 22.88
CA LEU A 10 -15.35 41.12 21.73
C LEU A 10 -15.52 39.61 21.94
N GLY A 11 -16.56 39.03 21.34
CA GLY A 11 -16.74 37.57 21.31
C GLY A 11 -15.71 36.94 20.38
N ILE A 12 -14.72 36.24 20.94
CA ILE A 12 -13.78 35.42 20.17
C ILE A 12 -14.48 34.08 19.89
N LEU A 13 -14.99 33.91 18.67
CA LEU A 13 -15.44 32.61 18.17
C LEU A 13 -14.18 31.83 17.74
N GLY A 14 -13.72 30.91 18.59
CA GLY A 14 -12.65 29.99 18.24
C GLY A 14 -13.17 28.90 17.31
N ALA A 15 -12.99 29.07 15.99
CA ALA A 15 -13.23 27.99 15.04
C ALA A 15 -12.04 27.01 15.07
N SER A 16 -12.25 25.84 15.65
CA SER A 16 -11.30 24.72 15.55
C SER A 16 -11.29 24.22 14.10
N LEU A 17 -10.20 24.48 13.37
CA LEU A 17 -9.99 23.87 12.06
C LEU A 17 -9.58 22.40 12.26
N ALA A 18 -10.47 21.47 11.89
CA ALA A 18 -10.09 20.08 11.71
C ALA A 18 -9.39 19.97 10.34
N ILE A 19 -8.12 19.53 10.36
CA ILE A 19 -7.41 19.16 9.14
C ILE A 19 -7.98 17.81 8.72
N VAL A 20 -8.83 17.79 7.69
CA VAL A 20 -9.31 16.56 7.07
C VAL A 20 -8.28 16.16 6.02
N THR A 21 -7.43 15.18 6.34
CA THR A 21 -6.58 14.51 5.34
C THR A 21 -7.48 13.64 4.46
N PRO A 22 -7.40 13.73 3.12
CA PRO A 22 -8.12 12.79 2.27
C PRO A 22 -7.58 11.38 2.56
N ALA A 23 -8.45 10.49 3.04
CA ALA A 23 -8.14 9.07 3.12
C ALA A 23 -8.31 8.47 1.72
N SER A 24 -7.23 7.97 1.14
CA SER A 24 -7.28 7.17 -0.09
C SER A 24 -7.35 5.70 0.33
N ALA A 25 -8.38 4.99 -0.13
CA ALA A 25 -8.53 3.56 0.17
C ALA A 25 -7.44 2.76 -0.57
N ASN A 26 -6.97 1.68 0.05
CA ASN A 26 -6.13 0.72 -0.65
C ASN A 26 -6.94 0.08 -1.78
N LEU A 27 -6.39 0.06 -2.99
CA LEU A 27 -6.98 -0.59 -4.15
C LEU A 27 -6.65 -2.08 -4.23
N ILE A 28 -5.64 -2.52 -3.49
CA ILE A 28 -5.30 -3.93 -3.34
C ILE A 28 -6.21 -4.52 -2.26
N GLU A 29 -6.93 -5.57 -2.61
CA GLU A 29 -7.71 -6.37 -1.67
C GLU A 29 -6.78 -7.33 -0.94
N ASN A 30 -6.95 -7.52 0.37
CA ASN A 30 -6.15 -8.49 1.14
C ASN A 30 -4.62 -8.37 0.90
N GLY A 31 -4.12 -7.14 0.87
CA GLY A 31 -2.71 -6.86 0.57
C GLY A 31 -1.72 -7.36 1.63
N SER A 32 -2.19 -7.65 2.84
CA SER A 32 -1.43 -8.27 3.93
C SER A 32 -1.73 -9.76 4.13
N PHE A 33 -2.51 -10.39 3.25
CA PHE A 33 -2.72 -11.85 3.25
C PHE A 33 -3.34 -12.40 4.56
N GLU A 34 -4.24 -11.64 5.15
CA GLU A 34 -4.92 -11.99 6.40
C GLU A 34 -6.11 -12.95 6.18
N ASP A 35 -6.49 -13.19 4.92
CA ASP A 35 -7.54 -14.15 4.53
C ASP A 35 -7.02 -15.02 3.36
N PRO A 36 -7.03 -16.36 3.45
CA PRO A 36 -7.46 -17.19 4.58
C PRO A 36 -6.57 -17.06 5.82
N ASN A 37 -7.19 -17.25 6.97
CA ASN A 37 -6.46 -17.35 8.24
C ASN A 37 -5.86 -18.75 8.43
N VAL A 38 -4.53 -18.82 8.53
CA VAL A 38 -3.76 -20.03 8.84
C VAL A 38 -3.73 -20.27 10.36
N THR A 39 -3.50 -21.53 10.76
CA THR A 39 -3.38 -21.87 12.18
C THR A 39 -2.13 -21.24 12.80
N THR A 40 -2.25 -20.71 14.02
CA THR A 40 -1.13 -20.11 14.77
C THR A 40 0.09 -21.02 14.83
N GLY A 41 1.26 -20.45 14.53
CA GLY A 41 2.54 -21.14 14.52
C GLY A 41 2.70 -22.15 13.37
N THR A 42 1.92 -22.02 12.30
CA THR A 42 2.00 -22.88 11.12
C THR A 42 2.06 -22.06 9.82
N TRP A 43 2.09 -22.77 8.70
CA TRP A 43 1.97 -22.23 7.36
C TRP A 43 1.06 -23.15 6.56
N GLU A 44 0.43 -22.61 5.52
CA GLU A 44 -0.39 -23.36 4.57
C GLU A 44 -0.25 -22.75 3.18
N PHE A 45 -0.45 -23.55 2.13
CA PHE A 45 -0.52 -23.04 0.77
C PHE A 45 -1.94 -23.14 0.22
N PHE A 46 -2.28 -22.16 -0.60
CA PHE A 46 -3.59 -21.99 -1.21
C PHE A 46 -3.45 -21.83 -2.71
N ASN A 47 -4.46 -22.22 -3.47
CA ASN A 47 -4.54 -21.72 -4.84
C ASN A 47 -4.77 -20.21 -4.76
N ALA A 48 -4.26 -19.44 -5.73
CA ALA A 48 -4.44 -17.99 -5.71
C ALA A 48 -5.92 -17.58 -5.62
N ASP A 49 -6.79 -18.30 -6.33
CA ASP A 49 -8.23 -18.06 -6.34
C ASP A 49 -8.92 -18.27 -4.98
N ASP A 50 -8.24 -18.94 -4.03
CA ASP A 50 -8.71 -19.13 -2.64
C ASP A 50 -8.17 -18.03 -1.69
N VAL A 51 -7.35 -17.10 -2.19
CA VAL A 51 -6.81 -15.95 -1.44
C VAL A 51 -7.44 -14.68 -1.98
N ASP A 52 -8.31 -14.05 -1.18
CA ASP A 52 -9.16 -12.93 -1.63
C ASP A 52 -8.36 -11.86 -2.40
N GLY A 53 -8.86 -11.49 -3.58
CA GLY A 53 -8.25 -10.50 -4.47
C GLY A 53 -7.10 -11.00 -5.35
N TRP A 54 -6.45 -12.12 -5.01
CA TRP A 54 -5.26 -12.60 -5.70
C TRP A 54 -5.56 -13.62 -6.80
N ASN A 55 -4.71 -13.63 -7.83
CA ASN A 55 -4.77 -14.57 -8.95
C ASN A 55 -3.35 -15.05 -9.29
N GLY A 56 -3.25 -16.16 -10.04
CA GLY A 56 -1.97 -16.66 -10.56
C GLY A 56 -1.53 -17.99 -9.95
N SER A 57 -0.26 -18.08 -9.58
CA SER A 57 0.32 -19.28 -8.96
C SER A 57 -0.11 -19.43 -7.50
N ASN A 58 0.05 -20.62 -6.94
CA ASN A 58 -0.23 -20.86 -5.52
C ASN A 58 0.53 -19.89 -4.60
N ILE A 59 -0.10 -19.60 -3.46
CA ILE A 59 0.39 -18.67 -2.45
C ILE A 59 0.58 -19.44 -1.15
N GLU A 60 1.77 -19.37 -0.56
CA GLU A 60 2.05 -19.92 0.77
C GLU A 60 1.90 -18.77 1.76
N ILE A 61 1.12 -18.98 2.83
CA ILE A 61 0.84 -17.99 3.85
C ILE A 61 1.43 -18.50 5.17
N TRP A 62 2.22 -17.65 5.82
CA TRP A 62 2.87 -17.93 7.09
C TRP A 62 2.20 -17.16 8.19
N GLU A 63 1.90 -17.84 9.30
CA GLU A 63 1.47 -17.12 10.50
C GLU A 63 2.66 -16.41 11.17
N SER A 64 2.40 -15.21 11.68
CA SER A 64 3.41 -14.35 12.30
C SER A 64 4.07 -15.02 13.51
N GLY A 65 5.38 -15.23 13.41
CA GLY A 65 6.20 -15.87 14.42
C GLY A 65 6.58 -17.30 14.05
N PHE A 66 5.96 -17.88 13.01
CA PHE A 66 6.39 -19.16 12.46
C PHE A 66 7.85 -19.08 11.99
N ASN A 67 8.66 -20.07 12.41
CA ASN A 67 10.12 -20.08 12.24
C ASN A 67 10.85 -18.80 12.69
N GLY A 68 10.27 -18.04 13.64
CA GLY A 68 10.85 -16.80 14.14
C GLY A 68 10.73 -15.61 13.19
N VAL A 69 9.86 -15.70 12.17
CA VAL A 69 9.58 -14.61 11.23
C VAL A 69 8.25 -13.97 11.61
N ASN A 70 8.29 -12.74 12.13
CA ASN A 70 7.08 -11.97 12.37
C ASN A 70 6.60 -11.29 11.08
N ALA A 71 5.29 -11.17 10.91
CA ALA A 71 4.67 -10.41 9.84
C ALA A 71 5.08 -8.92 9.92
N TYR A 72 5.03 -8.23 8.79
CA TYR A 72 5.24 -6.79 8.75
C TYR A 72 3.96 -6.04 9.14
N GLU A 73 2.81 -6.50 8.62
CA GLU A 73 1.48 -6.02 8.95
C GLU A 73 0.62 -7.21 9.42
N GLY A 74 -0.42 -6.95 10.21
CA GLY A 74 -1.37 -8.00 10.57
C GLY A 74 -0.77 -9.16 11.38
N SER A 75 -1.23 -10.36 11.07
CA SER A 75 -0.91 -11.61 11.75
C SER A 75 -0.32 -12.67 10.83
N GLN A 76 -0.22 -12.39 9.52
CA GLN A 76 0.29 -13.32 8.53
C GLN A 76 1.03 -12.58 7.40
N PHE A 77 1.70 -13.33 6.52
CA PHE A 77 2.32 -12.80 5.32
C PHE A 77 2.47 -13.89 4.26
N ALA A 78 2.65 -13.50 2.99
CA ALA A 78 2.84 -14.45 1.90
C ALA A 78 4.32 -14.79 1.64
N GLU A 79 4.56 -15.98 1.13
CA GLU A 79 5.77 -16.41 0.46
C GLU A 79 5.49 -16.58 -1.04
N LEU A 80 6.31 -15.92 -1.87
CA LEU A 80 6.40 -16.19 -3.29
C LEU A 80 7.13 -17.52 -3.50
N ASN A 81 6.78 -18.30 -4.54
CA ASN A 81 7.37 -19.62 -4.85
C ASN A 81 6.95 -20.79 -3.92
N ALA A 82 5.65 -20.83 -3.61
CA ALA A 82 4.98 -21.63 -2.59
C ALA A 82 4.94 -23.17 -2.74
N HIS A 83 5.41 -23.80 -3.83
CA HIS A 83 5.26 -25.27 -3.96
C HIS A 83 6.12 -25.87 -5.10
N PRO A 84 6.54 -27.15 -5.03
CA PRO A 84 7.39 -27.77 -6.07
C PRO A 84 6.68 -28.14 -7.39
N ASP A 85 5.39 -27.88 -7.55
CA ASP A 85 4.60 -28.47 -8.66
C ASP A 85 4.55 -27.62 -9.95
N MET A 86 5.42 -26.63 -10.13
CA MET A 86 5.49 -25.84 -11.37
C MET A 86 6.92 -25.72 -11.90
N ASP A 87 7.15 -26.24 -13.11
CA ASP A 87 8.35 -25.93 -13.91
C ASP A 87 8.24 -24.48 -14.42
N GLY A 88 8.65 -23.50 -13.61
CA GLY A 88 8.68 -22.09 -14.03
C GLY A 88 8.61 -21.06 -12.89
N PRO A 89 8.70 -19.77 -13.23
CA PRO A 89 8.56 -18.70 -12.25
C PRO A 89 7.13 -18.64 -11.70
N PHE A 90 7.00 -18.57 -10.38
CA PHE A 90 5.73 -18.30 -9.69
C PHE A 90 5.35 -16.83 -9.86
N GLY A 91 4.09 -16.57 -10.20
CA GLY A 91 3.58 -15.22 -10.35
C GLY A 91 2.21 -15.04 -9.74
N ILE A 92 2.07 -14.09 -8.82
CA ILE A 92 0.79 -13.68 -8.23
C ILE A 92 0.47 -12.25 -8.63
N TYR A 93 -0.80 -11.93 -8.80
CA TYR A 93 -1.20 -10.59 -9.22
C TYR A 93 -2.62 -10.21 -8.78
N GLN A 94 -2.87 -8.90 -8.77
CA GLN A 94 -4.21 -8.32 -8.77
C GLN A 94 -4.37 -7.34 -9.92
N GLU A 95 -5.58 -7.28 -10.47
CA GLU A 95 -5.97 -6.21 -11.39
C GLU A 95 -6.74 -5.15 -10.61
N ILE A 96 -6.21 -3.92 -10.61
CA ILE A 96 -6.85 -2.79 -9.95
C ILE A 96 -7.44 -1.83 -10.97
N ASN A 97 -8.62 -1.28 -10.63
CA ASN A 97 -9.23 -0.23 -11.41
C ASN A 97 -8.42 1.07 -11.23
N THR A 98 -7.99 1.66 -12.34
CA THR A 98 -7.22 2.89 -12.37
C THR A 98 -7.86 3.92 -13.30
N VAL A 99 -7.32 5.13 -13.31
CA VAL A 99 -7.83 6.26 -14.09
C VAL A 99 -6.67 6.80 -14.92
N VAL A 100 -6.83 6.83 -16.24
CA VAL A 100 -5.79 7.30 -17.15
C VAL A 100 -5.33 8.71 -16.77
N GLY A 101 -4.02 8.89 -16.60
CA GLY A 101 -3.38 10.15 -16.20
C GLY A 101 -3.37 10.44 -14.70
N GLN A 102 -3.95 9.56 -13.87
CA GLN A 102 -3.90 9.67 -12.42
C GLN A 102 -2.61 9.02 -11.89
N ASN A 103 -1.96 9.69 -10.94
CA ASN A 103 -0.82 9.13 -10.20
C ASN A 103 -1.31 8.27 -9.03
N TYR A 104 -0.59 7.18 -8.79
CA TYR A 104 -0.80 6.24 -7.70
C TYR A 104 0.51 6.03 -6.94
N ASN A 105 0.40 5.90 -5.62
CA ASN A 105 1.50 5.41 -4.79
C ASN A 105 1.38 3.90 -4.65
N LEU A 106 2.49 3.18 -4.81
CA LEU A 106 2.62 1.75 -4.58
C LEU A 106 3.65 1.49 -3.48
N SER A 107 3.28 0.70 -2.49
CA SER A 107 4.21 0.21 -1.47
C SER A 107 3.94 -1.24 -1.12
N PHE A 108 4.97 -1.93 -0.63
CA PHE A 108 4.87 -3.27 -0.05
C PHE A 108 6.13 -3.56 0.80
N ALA A 109 5.97 -4.42 1.79
CA ALA A 109 7.07 -4.99 2.54
C ALA A 109 7.56 -6.27 1.86
N TYR A 110 8.88 -6.46 1.81
CA TYR A 110 9.49 -7.64 1.21
C TYR A 110 10.75 -8.06 1.96
N ARG A 111 11.06 -9.36 1.93
CA ARG A 111 12.19 -9.92 2.68
C ARG A 111 12.75 -11.17 2.00
N ALA A 112 14.05 -11.41 2.15
CA ALA A 112 14.66 -12.69 1.79
C ALA A 112 14.34 -13.74 2.84
N ARG A 113 14.01 -14.95 2.39
CA ARG A 113 13.68 -16.06 3.29
C ARG A 113 14.93 -16.79 3.75
N GLN A 114 15.69 -17.34 2.81
CA GLN A 114 16.81 -18.25 3.09
C GLN A 114 18.17 -17.60 2.84
N ASN A 115 18.31 -16.81 1.77
CA ASN A 115 19.59 -16.21 1.42
C ASN A 115 19.45 -14.78 0.88
N ASN A 116 20.48 -13.95 1.12
CA ASN A 116 20.49 -12.53 0.75
C ASN A 116 20.71 -12.28 -0.76
N SER A 117 20.73 -13.33 -1.58
CA SER A 117 20.85 -13.24 -3.04
C SER A 117 19.55 -13.58 -3.76
N GLU A 118 18.46 -13.79 -3.01
CA GLU A 118 17.12 -13.94 -3.56
C GLU A 118 16.69 -12.69 -4.33
N SER A 119 15.80 -12.90 -5.29
CA SER A 119 15.26 -11.82 -6.11
C SER A 119 13.88 -12.16 -6.63
N PHE A 120 13.08 -11.12 -6.81
CA PHE A 120 11.79 -11.21 -7.48
C PHE A 120 11.57 -9.94 -8.31
N MET A 121 10.55 -9.98 -9.14
CA MET A 121 10.19 -8.92 -10.05
C MET A 121 8.81 -8.39 -9.72
N LEU A 122 8.70 -7.07 -9.59
CA LEU A 122 7.45 -6.33 -9.64
C LEU A 122 7.21 -5.92 -11.10
N SER A 123 6.01 -6.17 -11.62
CA SER A 123 5.56 -5.71 -12.92
C SER A 123 4.26 -4.93 -12.77
N LEU A 124 4.25 -3.71 -13.28
CA LEU A 124 3.03 -2.92 -13.48
C LEU A 124 2.64 -3.00 -14.95
N ILE A 125 1.57 -3.74 -15.23
CA ILE A 125 1.11 -4.01 -16.59
C ILE A 125 -0.14 -3.18 -16.85
N SER A 126 -0.16 -2.46 -17.97
CA SER A 126 -1.34 -1.74 -18.45
C SER A 126 -1.45 -1.95 -19.95
N ASP A 127 -2.56 -2.53 -20.38
CA ASP A 127 -2.75 -3.07 -21.73
C ASP A 127 -1.63 -4.06 -22.10
N SER A 128 -0.82 -3.75 -23.12
CA SER A 128 0.31 -4.59 -23.56
C SER A 128 1.68 -4.05 -23.13
N ILE A 129 1.73 -3.07 -22.23
CA ILE A 129 2.96 -2.43 -21.77
C ILE A 129 3.21 -2.80 -20.31
N SER A 130 4.43 -3.26 -20.01
CA SER A 130 4.89 -3.54 -18.65
C SER A 130 5.98 -2.55 -18.23
N THR A 131 5.91 -2.09 -16.99
CA THR A 131 7.05 -1.46 -16.30
C THR A 131 7.52 -2.40 -15.20
N ASP A 132 8.77 -2.83 -15.30
CA ASP A 132 9.32 -3.89 -14.45
C ASP A 132 10.43 -3.36 -13.53
N TRP A 133 10.44 -3.85 -12.30
CA TRP A 133 11.51 -3.66 -11.33
C TRP A 133 11.96 -5.02 -10.82
N THR A 134 13.26 -5.32 -10.96
CA THR A 134 13.86 -6.47 -10.28
C THR A 134 14.39 -6.02 -8.92
N LEU A 135 13.89 -6.62 -7.86
CA LEU A 135 14.29 -6.32 -6.49
C LEU A 135 15.34 -7.34 -6.04
N THR A 136 16.51 -6.85 -5.66
CA THR A 136 17.69 -7.64 -5.26
C THR A 136 18.36 -7.08 -4.00
N ASP A 137 17.74 -6.12 -3.34
CA ASP A 137 18.32 -5.29 -2.27
C ASP A 137 17.78 -5.64 -0.87
N HIS A 138 17.24 -6.85 -0.71
CA HIS A 138 16.70 -7.35 0.55
C HIS A 138 17.56 -8.49 1.13
N VAL A 139 17.44 -8.69 2.44
CA VAL A 139 18.22 -9.67 3.19
C VAL A 139 17.31 -10.54 4.06
N THR A 140 17.87 -11.62 4.58
CA THR A 140 17.26 -12.42 5.64
C THR A 140 17.27 -11.64 6.97
N GLY A 141 16.28 -11.90 7.83
CA GLY A 141 16.19 -11.35 9.18
C GLY A 141 15.49 -10.00 9.29
N GLU A 142 15.37 -9.23 8.20
CA GLU A 142 14.78 -7.88 8.22
C GLU A 142 13.84 -7.64 7.03
N TRP A 143 12.73 -6.94 7.29
CA TRP A 143 11.82 -6.48 6.25
C TRP A 143 12.37 -5.22 5.57
N SER A 144 12.32 -5.19 4.24
CA SER A 144 12.59 -4.03 3.40
C SER A 144 11.28 -3.45 2.89
N LEU A 145 11.29 -2.18 2.45
CA LEU A 145 10.09 -1.49 1.97
C LEU A 145 10.29 -0.91 0.58
N PHE A 146 9.43 -1.31 -0.35
CA PHE A 146 9.35 -0.68 -1.64
C PHE A 146 8.40 0.51 -1.54
N ASN A 147 8.81 1.63 -2.12
CA ASN A 147 7.98 2.83 -2.23
C ASN A 147 8.17 3.41 -3.63
N GLY A 148 7.13 3.30 -4.45
CA GLY A 148 7.12 3.75 -5.83
C GLY A 148 5.89 4.58 -6.14
N MET A 149 5.93 5.22 -7.31
CA MET A 149 4.79 5.90 -7.88
C MET A 149 4.67 5.54 -9.36
N PHE A 150 3.44 5.52 -9.86
CA PHE A 150 3.18 5.34 -11.29
C PHE A 150 1.98 6.18 -11.74
N GLU A 151 2.04 6.64 -12.99
CA GLU A 151 0.90 7.25 -13.68
C GLU A 151 0.17 6.15 -14.45
N ALA A 152 -1.13 5.98 -14.21
CA ALA A 152 -1.90 4.96 -14.92
C ALA A 152 -2.11 5.37 -16.38
N THR A 153 -1.82 4.44 -17.31
CA THR A 153 -1.97 4.65 -18.75
C THR A 153 -3.22 3.98 -19.33
N SER A 154 -3.87 3.10 -18.56
CA SER A 154 -5.13 2.42 -18.88
C SER A 154 -6.13 2.58 -17.73
N THR A 155 -7.36 2.10 -17.91
CA THR A 155 -8.39 2.05 -16.86
C THR A 155 -8.21 0.87 -15.90
N THR A 156 -7.29 -0.03 -16.21
CA THR A 156 -6.93 -1.17 -15.38
C THR A 156 -5.41 -1.30 -15.36
N THR A 157 -4.85 -1.56 -14.18
CA THR A 157 -3.42 -1.85 -14.02
C THR A 157 -3.29 -3.17 -13.27
N THR A 158 -2.53 -4.11 -13.83
CA THR A 158 -2.15 -5.34 -13.15
C THR A 158 -0.91 -5.09 -12.32
N VAL A 159 -0.98 -5.34 -11.02
CA VAL A 159 0.17 -5.36 -10.11
C VAL A 159 0.59 -6.81 -9.93
N LYS A 160 1.74 -7.18 -10.48
CA LYS A 160 2.22 -8.57 -10.50
C LYS A 160 3.56 -8.72 -9.81
N PHE A 161 3.68 -9.76 -9.00
CA PHE A 161 4.92 -10.18 -8.36
C PHE A 161 5.33 -11.52 -8.96
N THR A 162 6.57 -11.65 -9.40
CA THR A 162 7.08 -12.86 -10.07
C THR A 162 8.42 -13.29 -9.46
N SER A 163 8.55 -14.54 -9.05
CA SER A 163 9.84 -15.09 -8.58
C SER A 163 10.87 -15.08 -9.72
N VAL A 164 12.11 -14.69 -9.43
CA VAL A 164 13.19 -14.71 -10.42
C VAL A 164 14.19 -15.81 -10.04
N SER A 165 14.35 -16.80 -10.93
CA SER A 165 15.21 -17.97 -10.72
C SER A 165 14.92 -18.72 -9.41
N PRO A 166 13.69 -19.22 -9.20
CA PRO A 166 13.33 -19.95 -7.98
C PRO A 166 14.24 -21.17 -7.79
N ASP A 167 14.84 -21.31 -6.60
CA ASP A 167 15.56 -22.52 -6.19
C ASP A 167 14.61 -23.39 -5.34
N GLY A 168 14.03 -24.42 -5.97
CA GLY A 168 13.05 -25.28 -5.33
C GLY A 168 11.81 -24.50 -4.87
N THR A 169 11.46 -24.62 -3.58
CA THR A 169 10.20 -24.16 -2.97
C THR A 169 10.43 -23.03 -1.98
N ILE A 170 11.43 -22.20 -2.28
CA ILE A 170 11.90 -21.13 -1.42
C ILE A 170 11.78 -19.86 -2.21
N GLY A 171 11.05 -18.90 -1.68
CA GLY A 171 11.06 -17.57 -2.24
C GLY A 171 10.82 -16.48 -1.22
N ASN A 172 10.71 -15.29 -1.78
CA ASN A 172 10.66 -14.05 -1.03
C ASN A 172 9.37 -13.92 -0.24
N PHE A 173 9.48 -13.38 0.96
CA PHE A 173 8.31 -12.95 1.72
C PHE A 173 7.79 -11.62 1.20
N LEU A 174 6.48 -11.49 1.17
CA LEU A 174 5.74 -10.32 0.69
C LEU A 174 4.60 -10.02 1.66
N ASP A 175 4.41 -8.75 2.00
CA ASP A 175 3.38 -8.31 2.92
C ASP A 175 3.02 -6.83 2.66
N ASP A 176 1.89 -6.38 3.21
CA ASP A 176 1.41 -4.99 3.20
C ASP A 176 1.36 -4.32 1.82
N VAL A 177 0.88 -5.04 0.80
CA VAL A 177 0.78 -4.52 -0.56
C VAL A 177 -0.31 -3.47 -0.65
N LYS A 178 0.08 -2.25 -1.03
CA LYS A 178 -0.78 -1.08 -1.05
C LYS A 178 -0.66 -0.31 -2.35
N VAL A 179 -1.80 -0.05 -2.98
CA VAL A 179 -1.91 0.97 -4.03
C VAL A 179 -2.96 2.00 -3.64
N THR A 180 -2.59 3.28 -3.66
CA THR A 180 -3.52 4.37 -3.33
C THR A 180 -3.46 5.45 -4.39
N ALA A 181 -4.63 5.96 -4.78
CA ALA A 181 -4.71 7.11 -5.69
C ALA A 181 -4.14 8.35 -4.99
N GLN A 182 -3.26 9.09 -5.69
CA GLN A 182 -2.76 10.36 -5.20
C GLN A 182 -3.85 11.42 -5.34
N VAL A 183 -4.46 11.81 -4.23
CA VAL A 183 -5.48 12.86 -4.23
C VAL A 183 -4.77 14.22 -4.25
N PRO A 184 -5.06 15.12 -5.21
CA PRO A 184 -4.58 16.49 -5.16
C PRO A 184 -4.95 17.13 -3.82
N GLU A 185 -4.04 17.93 -3.24
CA GLU A 185 -4.30 18.60 -1.96
C GLU A 185 -5.69 19.25 -1.99
N PRO A 186 -6.58 18.93 -1.03
CA PRO A 186 -7.96 19.35 -1.15
C PRO A 186 -8.03 20.88 -1.19
N GLY A 187 -8.91 21.40 -2.05
CA GLY A 187 -9.13 22.85 -2.23
C GLY A 187 -9.52 23.57 -0.93
N THR A 188 -9.73 22.87 0.18
CA THR A 188 -9.77 23.39 1.55
C THR A 188 -8.54 24.23 1.91
N LEU A 189 -7.33 23.93 1.40
CA LEU A 189 -6.17 24.82 1.63
C LEU A 189 -6.32 26.16 0.88
N ALA A 190 -6.80 26.11 -0.36
CA ALA A 190 -7.09 27.32 -1.12
C ALA A 190 -8.24 28.13 -0.47
N LEU A 191 -9.32 27.46 -0.04
CA LEU A 191 -10.44 28.05 0.69
C LEU A 191 -10.02 28.60 2.06
N MET A 192 -9.13 27.92 2.78
CA MET A 192 -8.55 28.40 4.03
C MET A 192 -7.70 29.65 3.78
N GLY A 193 -6.87 29.65 2.74
CA GLY A 193 -6.11 30.82 2.31
C GLY A 193 -7.02 32.01 1.97
N LEU A 194 -8.07 31.79 1.18
CA LEU A 194 -9.07 32.80 0.86
C LEU A 194 -9.83 33.29 2.09
N GLY A 195 -10.20 32.39 3.01
CA GLY A 195 -10.88 32.72 4.25
C GLY A 195 -10.02 33.60 5.17
N LEU A 196 -8.74 33.25 5.34
CA LEU A 196 -7.77 34.05 6.10
C LEU A 196 -7.55 35.41 5.46
N LEU A 197 -7.39 35.49 4.13
CA LEU A 197 -7.30 36.76 3.41
C LEU A 197 -8.56 37.61 3.63
N GLY A 198 -9.76 37.04 3.50
CA GLY A 198 -11.02 37.73 3.75
C GLY A 198 -11.14 38.31 5.18
N LEU A 199 -10.65 37.59 6.18
CA LEU A 199 -10.59 38.07 7.58
C LEU A 199 -9.61 39.23 7.75
N THR A 200 -8.49 39.25 7.02
CA THR A 200 -7.54 40.38 7.06
C THR A 200 -8.11 41.65 6.42
N PHE A 201 -8.88 41.52 5.32
CA PHE A 201 -9.53 42.66 4.68
C PHE A 201 -10.70 43.21 5.50
N ARG A 202 -11.45 42.34 6.20
CA ARG A 202 -12.56 42.76 7.08
C ARG A 202 -12.11 43.57 8.30
N ARG A 203 -10.86 43.43 8.76
CA ARG A 203 -10.30 44.21 9.89
C ARG A 203 -9.87 45.64 9.52
N ARG A 204 -9.82 45.98 8.23
CA ARG A 204 -9.35 47.29 7.73
C ARG A 204 -10.48 48.25 7.34
N GLN A 205 -11.73 47.85 7.54
CA GLN A 205 -12.91 48.71 7.41
C GLN A 205 -13.57 48.87 8.78
#